data_AF-A0A0L8HVL9-F1
#
_entry.id   AF-A0A0L8HVL9-F1
#
_cell.length_a   1.000
_cell.length_b   1.000
_cell.length_c   1.000
_cell.angle_alpha   90.00
_cell.angle_beta   90.00
_cell.angle_gamma   90.00
#
_symmetry.space_group_name_H-M   'P 1'
#
loop_
_entity.id
_entity.type
_entity.pdbx_description
1 polymer ?
#
loop_
_entity_poly.entity_id
_entity_poly.type
_entity_poly.pdbx_seq_one_letter_code
_entity_poly.pdbx_strand_id
1 'polypeptide(L)'
;MANKQQFRNSIKIQQCREDLVKGLDDVTIQNILDRFLCKFFITSEDKNIIEAEKTEQSKARKLLDLIQRKVESQDKVKKSDLFDEFVELLEIHDEGLASTVAKADDSVPNDKRQIDYILENIEGMDLDERMLNRILMYMGPGWESVAAELGINSIKIAIAKENNPYNSRNQMFEVFNFWRQREALGRGGLRKFIKAIDSCSVHCNIDMKKILECIEGP
;
A
#
# COMPACT_ATOMS: atom_id res chain seq x y z
N MET A 1 1.53 -20.11 -9.05
CA MET A 1 0.27 -19.63 -9.68
C MET A 1 -0.68 -18.96 -8.68
N ALA A 2 -0.93 -19.51 -7.49
CA ALA A 2 -1.84 -18.93 -6.49
C ALA A 2 -1.56 -17.45 -6.11
N ASN A 3 -0.29 -17.04 -6.00
CA ASN A 3 0.08 -15.67 -5.62
C ASN A 3 -0.35 -14.60 -6.67
N LYS A 4 -0.49 -14.99 -7.95
CA LYS A 4 -0.89 -14.07 -9.04
C LYS A 4 -2.39 -13.76 -9.00
N GLN A 5 -3.22 -14.72 -8.58
CA GLN A 5 -4.67 -14.52 -8.49
C GLN A 5 -5.06 -13.65 -7.29
N GLN A 6 -4.40 -13.80 -6.14
CA GLN A 6 -4.58 -12.89 -4.99
C GLN A 6 -4.26 -11.45 -5.36
N PHE A 7 -3.14 -11.25 -6.04
CA PHE A 7 -2.74 -9.93 -6.49
C PHE A 7 -3.80 -9.31 -7.40
N ARG A 8 -4.33 -10.09 -8.36
CA ARG A 8 -5.44 -9.66 -9.23
C ARG A 8 -6.71 -9.34 -8.45
N ASN A 9 -7.10 -10.17 -7.50
CA ASN A 9 -8.30 -9.96 -6.68
C ASN A 9 -8.16 -8.70 -5.79
N SER A 10 -6.99 -8.48 -5.18
CA SER A 10 -6.69 -7.25 -4.42
C SER A 10 -6.78 -6.01 -5.32
N ILE A 11 -6.20 -6.08 -6.53
CA ILE A 11 -6.32 -5.00 -7.53
C ILE A 11 -7.79 -4.71 -7.83
N LYS A 12 -8.59 -5.74 -8.10
CA LYS A 12 -10.02 -5.58 -8.41
C LYS A 12 -10.77 -4.82 -7.31
N ILE A 13 -10.61 -5.23 -6.04
CA ILE A 13 -11.23 -4.56 -4.89
C ILE A 13 -10.84 -3.08 -4.84
N GLN A 14 -9.56 -2.80 -5.03
CA GLN A 14 -9.06 -1.43 -5.01
C GLN A 14 -9.58 -0.60 -6.19
N GLN A 15 -9.80 -1.22 -7.35
CA GLN A 15 -10.29 -0.51 -8.53
C GLN A 15 -11.73 -0.05 -8.41
N CYS A 16 -12.59 -0.88 -7.85
CA CYS A 16 -13.99 -0.56 -7.65
C CYS A 16 -14.28 -0.02 -6.24
N ARG A 17 -13.25 0.30 -5.45
CA ARG A 17 -13.40 0.69 -4.03
C ARG A 17 -14.40 1.83 -3.84
N GLU A 18 -14.29 2.90 -4.61
CA GLU A 18 -15.18 4.05 -4.47
C GLU A 18 -16.63 3.72 -4.83
N ASP A 19 -16.84 2.86 -5.83
CA ASP A 19 -18.17 2.41 -6.23
C ASP A 19 -18.75 1.47 -5.16
N LEU A 20 -17.94 0.57 -4.61
CA LEU A 20 -18.32 -0.33 -3.52
C LEU A 20 -18.64 0.45 -2.23
N VAL A 21 -17.85 1.46 -1.86
CA VAL A 21 -18.11 2.28 -0.65
C VAL A 21 -19.41 3.06 -0.78
N LYS A 22 -19.80 3.45 -2.00
CA LYS A 22 -21.05 4.18 -2.25
C LYS A 22 -22.26 3.27 -2.40
N GLY A 23 -22.06 2.04 -2.87
CA GLY A 23 -23.14 1.10 -3.16
C GLY A 23 -23.43 0.08 -2.06
N LEU A 24 -22.45 -0.23 -1.19
CA LEU A 24 -22.65 -1.17 -0.10
C LEU A 24 -23.48 -0.57 1.02
N ASP A 25 -24.73 -1.03 1.13
CA ASP A 25 -25.62 -0.67 2.23
C ASP A 25 -25.32 -1.44 3.53
N ASP A 26 -25.83 -0.94 4.65
CA ASP A 26 -25.58 -1.52 5.98
C ASP A 26 -26.07 -2.98 6.08
N VAL A 27 -27.16 -3.32 5.37
CA VAL A 27 -27.74 -4.67 5.36
C VAL A 27 -26.80 -5.65 4.65
N THR A 28 -26.28 -5.25 3.50
CA THR A 28 -25.33 -6.04 2.71
C THR A 28 -24.02 -6.21 3.47
N ILE A 29 -23.52 -5.16 4.10
CA ILE A 29 -22.34 -5.21 4.97
C ILE A 29 -22.54 -6.24 6.10
N GLN A 30 -23.69 -6.21 6.76
CA GLN A 30 -24.01 -7.17 7.84
C GLN A 30 -24.04 -8.62 7.34
N ASN A 31 -24.72 -8.87 6.21
CA ASN A 31 -24.78 -10.20 5.62
C ASN A 31 -23.39 -10.73 5.25
N ILE A 32 -22.52 -9.86 4.72
CA ILE A 32 -21.12 -10.21 4.42
C ILE A 32 -20.35 -10.55 5.69
N LEU A 33 -20.46 -9.73 6.74
CA LEU A 33 -19.79 -9.98 8.01
C LEU A 33 -20.24 -11.29 8.66
N ASP A 34 -21.55 -11.56 8.68
CA ASP A 34 -22.10 -12.80 9.21
C ASP A 34 -21.61 -14.02 8.43
N ARG A 35 -21.63 -13.93 7.09
CA ARG A 35 -21.18 -15.03 6.24
C ARG A 35 -19.69 -15.30 6.40
N PHE A 36 -18.88 -14.25 6.48
CA PHE A 36 -17.44 -14.37 6.68
C PHE A 36 -17.09 -14.92 8.06
N LEU A 37 -17.85 -14.54 9.09
CA LEU A 37 -17.69 -15.08 10.42
C LEU A 37 -18.06 -16.58 10.45
N CYS A 38 -19.18 -16.97 9.82
CA CYS A 38 -19.60 -18.37 9.70
C CYS A 38 -18.58 -19.25 8.95
N LYS A 39 -17.94 -18.71 7.92
CA LYS A 39 -16.89 -19.41 7.17
C LYS A 39 -15.48 -19.30 7.78
N PHE A 40 -15.37 -18.66 8.94
CA PHE A 40 -14.11 -18.42 9.66
C PHE A 40 -13.06 -17.64 8.85
N PHE A 41 -13.51 -16.75 7.96
CA PHE A 41 -12.64 -15.84 7.22
C PHE A 41 -12.20 -14.65 8.09
N ILE A 42 -13.06 -14.24 9.02
CA ILE A 42 -12.84 -13.13 9.95
C ILE A 42 -13.15 -13.58 11.38
N THR A 43 -12.69 -12.83 12.37
CA THR A 43 -13.01 -13.08 13.78
C THR A 43 -14.23 -12.27 14.23
N SER A 44 -14.78 -12.60 15.41
CA SER A 44 -15.83 -11.78 16.03
C SER A 44 -15.34 -10.37 16.37
N GLU A 45 -14.05 -10.23 16.69
CA GLU A 45 -13.41 -8.93 16.89
C GLU A 45 -13.36 -8.10 15.60
N ASP A 46 -12.95 -8.71 14.48
CA ASP A 46 -12.98 -8.08 13.16
C ASP A 46 -14.39 -7.54 12.84
N LYS A 47 -15.43 -8.34 13.13
CA LYS A 47 -16.84 -7.92 12.96
C LYS A 47 -17.19 -6.72 13.85
N ASN A 48 -16.93 -6.82 15.15
CA ASN A 48 -17.27 -5.76 16.11
C ASN A 48 -16.59 -4.41 15.76
N ILE A 49 -15.34 -4.44 15.28
CA ILE A 49 -14.61 -3.24 14.87
C ILE A 49 -15.30 -2.52 13.71
N ILE A 50 -15.84 -3.28 12.77
CA ILE A 50 -16.56 -2.73 11.62
C ILE A 50 -17.92 -2.20 12.08
N GLU A 51 -18.67 -2.98 12.87
CA GLU A 51 -19.99 -2.58 13.36
C GLU A 51 -19.98 -1.33 14.25
N ALA A 52 -18.87 -1.09 14.95
CA ALA A 52 -18.68 0.10 15.78
C ALA A 52 -18.59 1.41 14.99
N GLU A 53 -18.39 1.35 13.66
CA GLU A 53 -18.38 2.54 12.82
C GLU A 53 -19.76 3.18 12.70
N LYS A 54 -19.79 4.52 12.74
CA LYS A 54 -21.04 5.30 12.83
C LYS A 54 -21.77 5.42 11.50
N THR A 55 -21.05 5.41 10.39
CA THR A 55 -21.62 5.65 9.06
C THR A 55 -21.44 4.40 8.20
N GLU A 56 -22.41 4.17 7.33
CA GLU A 56 -22.40 3.09 6.34
C GLU A 56 -21.14 3.11 5.48
N GLN A 57 -20.71 4.28 5.02
CA GLN A 57 -19.50 4.41 4.21
C GLN A 57 -18.23 4.10 5.01
N SER A 58 -18.18 4.41 6.31
CA SER A 58 -17.04 4.04 7.15
C SER A 58 -17.00 2.53 7.43
N LYS A 59 -18.17 1.91 7.63
CA LYS A 59 -18.29 0.45 7.73
C LYS A 59 -17.82 -0.22 6.43
N ALA A 60 -18.29 0.26 5.28
CA ALA A 60 -17.89 -0.24 3.96
C ALA A 60 -16.38 -0.12 3.74
N ARG A 61 -15.77 1.03 4.04
CA ARG A 61 -14.31 1.22 3.95
C ARG A 61 -13.55 0.20 4.81
N LYS A 62 -13.92 0.06 6.08
CA LYS A 62 -13.25 -0.89 6.98
C LYS A 62 -13.45 -2.35 6.56
N LEU A 63 -14.63 -2.70 6.06
CA LEU A 63 -14.88 -4.03 5.49
C LEU A 63 -13.95 -4.29 4.30
N LEU A 64 -13.85 -3.35 3.35
CA LEU A 64 -13.00 -3.49 2.18
C LEU A 64 -11.51 -3.54 2.56
N ASP A 65 -11.07 -2.77 3.55
CA ASP A 65 -9.70 -2.84 4.10
C ASP A 65 -9.41 -4.21 4.71
N LEU A 66 -10.37 -4.76 5.45
CA LEU A 66 -10.25 -6.10 6.04
C LEU A 66 -10.16 -7.16 4.94
N ILE A 67 -11.04 -7.11 3.93
CA ILE A 67 -11.03 -8.04 2.79
C ILE A 67 -9.70 -7.95 2.06
N GLN A 68 -9.27 -6.74 1.69
CA GLN A 68 -8.02 -6.52 0.98
C GLN A 68 -6.83 -7.08 1.77
N ARG A 69 -6.73 -6.73 3.06
CA ARG A 69 -5.67 -7.24 3.94
C ARG A 69 -5.68 -8.76 4.01
N LYS A 70 -6.85 -9.41 4.16
CA LYS A 70 -6.95 -10.87 4.27
C LYS A 70 -6.68 -11.56 2.93
N VAL A 71 -7.10 -10.98 1.81
CA VAL A 71 -6.76 -11.46 0.45
C VAL A 71 -5.24 -11.38 0.22
N GLU A 72 -4.59 -10.36 0.74
CA GLU A 72 -3.13 -10.19 0.63
C GLU A 72 -2.33 -11.04 1.63
N SER A 73 -2.85 -11.27 2.84
CA SER A 73 -2.11 -11.88 3.95
C SER A 73 -2.33 -13.38 4.13
N GLN A 74 -3.36 -13.99 3.52
CA GLN A 74 -3.67 -15.40 3.81
C GLN A 74 -2.59 -16.36 3.28
N ASP A 75 -2.54 -17.57 3.85
CA ASP A 75 -1.60 -18.67 3.58
C ASP A 75 -2.22 -19.78 2.69
N LYS A 76 -1.38 -20.52 1.95
CA LYS A 76 -1.55 -21.25 0.65
C LYS A 76 -2.83 -22.06 0.30
N VAL A 77 -3.88 -22.15 1.13
CA VAL A 77 -4.92 -23.19 0.96
C VAL A 77 -6.39 -22.69 0.88
N LYS A 78 -6.76 -21.50 1.38
CA LYS A 78 -8.17 -21.00 1.40
C LYS A 78 -8.39 -19.63 0.74
N LYS A 79 -7.47 -19.26 -0.17
CA LYS A 79 -7.17 -17.84 -0.48
C LYS A 79 -8.06 -17.18 -1.55
N SER A 80 -8.68 -17.94 -2.45
CA SER A 80 -9.68 -17.39 -3.37
C SER A 80 -11.07 -17.38 -2.73
N ASP A 81 -11.34 -18.33 -1.84
CA ASP A 81 -12.65 -18.58 -1.25
C ASP A 81 -13.25 -17.34 -0.57
N LEU A 82 -12.44 -16.49 0.07
CA LEU A 82 -12.92 -15.24 0.67
C LEU A 82 -13.39 -14.24 -0.39
N PHE A 83 -12.60 -14.07 -1.45
CA PHE A 83 -12.96 -13.17 -2.55
C PHE A 83 -14.12 -13.73 -3.38
N ASP A 84 -14.14 -15.04 -3.62
CA ASP A 84 -15.22 -15.69 -4.34
C ASP A 84 -16.52 -15.60 -3.53
N GLU A 85 -16.48 -15.80 -2.21
CA GLU A 85 -17.65 -15.58 -1.33
C GLU A 85 -18.11 -14.12 -1.34
N PHE A 86 -17.17 -13.18 -1.34
CA PHE A 86 -17.49 -11.76 -1.42
C PHE A 86 -18.25 -11.45 -2.71
N VAL A 87 -17.77 -11.95 -3.85
CA VAL A 87 -18.42 -11.75 -5.15
C VAL A 87 -19.78 -12.44 -5.19
N GLU A 88 -19.91 -13.67 -4.68
CA GLU A 88 -21.19 -14.40 -4.63
C GLU A 88 -22.24 -13.62 -3.81
N LEU A 89 -21.84 -13.03 -2.68
CA LEU A 89 -22.74 -12.20 -1.88
C LEU A 89 -23.11 -10.90 -2.58
N LEU A 90 -22.17 -10.28 -3.29
CA LEU A 90 -22.49 -9.13 -4.13
C LEU A 90 -23.47 -9.52 -5.24
N GLU A 91 -23.32 -10.67 -5.89
CA GLU A 91 -24.26 -11.11 -6.93
C GLU A 91 -25.69 -11.29 -6.40
N ILE A 92 -25.83 -11.70 -5.14
CA ILE A 92 -27.14 -11.86 -4.48
C ILE A 92 -27.78 -10.51 -4.13
N HIS A 93 -26.98 -9.53 -3.70
CA HIS A 93 -27.48 -8.28 -3.12
C HIS A 93 -27.45 -7.08 -4.08
N ASP A 94 -26.44 -7.01 -4.95
CA ASP A 94 -26.25 -5.96 -5.95
C ASP A 94 -25.45 -6.49 -7.15
N GLU A 95 -26.17 -6.99 -8.16
CA GLU A 95 -25.60 -7.47 -9.42
C GLU A 95 -24.77 -6.37 -10.14
N GLY A 96 -25.11 -5.10 -9.93
CA GLY A 96 -24.37 -3.96 -10.49
C GLY A 96 -22.97 -3.84 -9.90
N LEU A 97 -22.85 -3.96 -8.57
CA LEU A 97 -21.55 -3.97 -7.88
C LEU A 97 -20.75 -5.22 -8.21
N ALA A 98 -21.39 -6.39 -8.26
CA ALA A 98 -20.73 -7.63 -8.69
C ALA A 98 -20.15 -7.51 -10.11
N SER A 99 -20.94 -6.96 -11.04
CA SER A 99 -20.50 -6.72 -12.43
C SER A 99 -19.33 -5.74 -12.48
N THR A 100 -19.34 -4.72 -11.62
CA THR A 100 -18.26 -3.73 -11.51
C THR A 100 -16.96 -4.39 -11.04
N VAL A 101 -17.03 -5.27 -10.04
CA VAL A 101 -15.87 -6.05 -9.55
C VAL A 101 -15.38 -7.04 -10.61
N ALA A 102 -16.29 -7.69 -11.35
CA ALA A 102 -15.93 -8.65 -12.40
C ALA A 102 -15.17 -7.97 -13.56
N LYS A 103 -15.65 -6.80 -13.98
CA LYS A 103 -15.10 -5.97 -15.08
C LYS A 103 -13.88 -5.13 -14.69
N ALA A 104 -13.58 -5.00 -13.40
CA ALA A 104 -12.41 -4.27 -12.92
C ALA A 104 -11.14 -4.81 -13.58
N ASP A 105 -10.32 -3.89 -14.10
CA ASP A 105 -9.10 -4.20 -14.84
C ASP A 105 -8.02 -4.71 -13.89
N ASP A 106 -7.79 -6.02 -13.89
CA ASP A 106 -6.76 -6.65 -13.07
C ASP A 106 -5.35 -6.61 -13.71
N SER A 107 -5.19 -5.86 -14.82
CA SER A 107 -3.93 -5.69 -15.56
C SER A 107 -3.01 -4.64 -14.95
N VAL A 108 -3.56 -3.63 -14.26
CA VAL A 108 -2.76 -2.51 -13.72
C VAL A 108 -2.06 -2.96 -12.44
N PRO A 109 -0.71 -2.91 -12.37
CA PRO A 109 0.01 -3.27 -11.16
C PRO A 109 -0.46 -2.43 -9.98
N ASN A 110 -0.81 -3.11 -8.88
CA ASN A 110 -1.26 -2.51 -7.63
C ASN A 110 -0.32 -1.41 -7.12
N ASP A 111 0.96 -1.51 -7.47
CA ASP A 111 2.03 -0.61 -7.06
C ASP A 111 1.74 0.85 -7.45
N LYS A 112 1.19 1.11 -8.64
CA LYS A 112 0.92 2.49 -9.08
C LYS A 112 -0.20 3.17 -8.27
N ARG A 113 -1.24 2.41 -7.87
CA ARG A 113 -2.35 2.94 -7.04
C ARG A 113 -2.00 2.96 -5.56
N GLN A 114 -1.13 2.07 -5.08
CA GLN A 114 -0.56 2.17 -3.73
C GLN A 114 0.24 3.46 -3.58
N ILE A 115 1.00 3.87 -4.60
CA ILE A 115 1.71 5.14 -4.60
C ILE A 115 0.75 6.32 -4.52
N ASP A 116 -0.29 6.36 -5.35
CA ASP A 116 -1.27 7.45 -5.29
C ASP A 116 -1.89 7.56 -3.88
N TYR A 117 -2.27 6.43 -3.28
CA TYR A 117 -2.75 6.38 -1.88
C TYR A 117 -1.70 6.86 -0.87
N ILE A 118 -0.44 6.45 -1.00
CA ILE A 118 0.66 6.93 -0.14
C ILE A 118 0.80 8.45 -0.27
N LEU A 119 0.80 8.94 -1.51
CA LEU A 119 0.99 10.35 -1.82
C LEU A 119 -0.14 11.23 -1.29
N GLU A 120 -1.37 10.72 -1.22
CA GLU A 120 -2.52 11.37 -0.58
C GLU A 120 -2.36 11.41 0.95
N ASN A 121 -1.92 10.31 1.59
CA ASN A 121 -1.80 10.24 3.05
C ASN A 121 -0.62 11.03 3.64
N ILE A 122 0.42 11.31 2.83
CA ILE A 122 1.57 12.12 3.26
C ILE A 122 1.41 13.61 3.02
N GLU A 123 0.23 14.06 2.56
CA GLU A 123 0.03 15.46 2.22
C GLU A 123 0.26 16.36 3.44
N GLY A 124 1.23 17.29 3.31
CA GLY A 124 1.60 18.20 4.38
C GLY A 124 2.63 17.67 5.39
N MET A 125 3.08 16.42 5.27
CA MET A 125 4.19 15.87 6.05
C MET A 125 5.55 16.30 5.50
N ASP A 126 6.55 16.42 6.38
CA ASP A 126 7.93 16.69 6.00
C ASP A 126 8.81 15.45 6.20
N LEU A 127 9.85 15.32 5.37
CA LEU A 127 10.84 14.26 5.50
C LEU A 127 11.85 14.66 6.57
N ASP A 128 11.64 14.19 7.80
CA ASP A 128 12.63 14.35 8.87
C ASP A 128 13.74 13.29 8.80
N GLU A 129 14.80 13.48 9.60
CA GLU A 129 15.94 12.57 9.62
C GLU A 129 15.59 11.16 10.14
N ARG A 130 14.63 11.05 11.08
CA ARG A 130 14.21 9.78 11.66
C ARG A 130 13.45 8.96 10.63
N MET A 131 12.51 9.60 9.93
CA MET A 131 11.74 9.02 8.84
C MET A 131 12.65 8.61 7.70
N LEU A 132 13.60 9.47 7.30
CA LEU A 132 14.63 9.13 6.32
C LEU A 132 15.36 7.86 6.73
N ASN A 133 15.89 7.81 7.96
CA ASN A 133 16.61 6.64 8.46
C ASN A 133 15.77 5.35 8.45
N ARG A 134 14.47 5.43 8.76
CA ARG A 134 13.53 4.30 8.69
C ARG A 134 13.33 3.81 7.26
N ILE A 135 13.08 4.72 6.31
CA ILE A 135 12.88 4.36 4.90
C ILE A 135 14.15 3.70 4.33
N LEU A 136 15.33 4.25 4.66
CA LEU A 136 16.61 3.68 4.22
C LEU A 136 16.89 2.29 4.81
N MET A 137 16.17 1.84 5.85
CA MET A 137 16.30 0.45 6.35
C MET A 137 15.80 -0.58 5.36
N TYR A 138 14.87 -0.18 4.51
CA TYR A 138 14.20 -1.07 3.56
C TYR A 138 14.71 -0.86 2.14
N MET A 139 15.62 0.09 1.94
CA MET A 139 16.24 0.37 0.66
C MET A 139 17.36 -0.63 0.36
N GLY A 140 17.19 -1.36 -0.74
CA GLY A 140 18.14 -2.37 -1.20
C GLY A 140 19.26 -1.80 -2.10
N PRO A 141 20.05 -2.71 -2.71
CA PRO A 141 20.97 -2.36 -3.78
C PRO A 141 20.23 -1.59 -4.89
N GLY A 142 20.88 -0.63 -5.56
CA GLY A 142 20.27 0.18 -6.62
C GLY A 142 19.72 1.54 -6.15
N TRP A 143 19.92 1.87 -4.88
CA TRP A 143 19.64 3.19 -4.29
C TRP A 143 20.31 4.36 -5.05
N GLU A 144 21.41 4.10 -5.76
CA GLU A 144 22.08 5.10 -6.59
C GLU A 144 21.18 5.63 -7.71
N SER A 145 20.27 4.79 -8.22
CA SER A 145 19.28 5.21 -9.22
C SER A 145 18.28 6.19 -8.62
N VAL A 146 17.86 5.96 -7.37
CA VAL A 146 17.00 6.89 -6.62
C VAL A 146 17.74 8.21 -6.38
N ALA A 147 19.01 8.15 -6.00
CA ALA A 147 19.82 9.35 -5.82
C ALA A 147 19.96 10.16 -7.13
N ALA A 148 20.16 9.48 -8.25
CA ALA A 148 20.22 10.11 -9.58
C ALA A 148 18.87 10.74 -9.98
N GLU A 149 17.75 10.06 -9.74
CA GLU A 149 16.39 10.57 -9.99
C GLU A 149 16.07 11.82 -9.17
N LEU A 150 16.63 11.91 -7.95
CA LEU A 150 16.55 13.11 -7.11
C LEU A 150 17.50 14.23 -7.54
N GLY A 151 18.25 14.05 -8.62
CA GLY A 151 19.21 15.03 -9.14
C GLY A 151 20.52 15.09 -8.37
N ILE A 152 20.81 14.11 -7.51
CA ILE A 152 22.06 14.08 -6.76
C ILE A 152 23.22 13.75 -7.70
N ASN A 153 24.24 14.60 -7.67
CA ASN A 153 25.43 14.46 -8.51
C ASN A 153 26.16 13.14 -8.22
N SER A 154 26.55 12.42 -9.29
CA SER A 154 27.33 11.18 -9.23
C SER A 154 28.64 11.32 -8.45
N ILE A 155 29.26 12.50 -8.44
CA ILE A 155 30.46 12.80 -7.63
C ILE A 155 30.14 12.65 -6.14
N LYS A 156 28.98 13.13 -5.67
CA LYS A 156 28.59 13.00 -4.26
C LYS A 156 28.35 11.54 -3.88
N ILE A 157 27.79 10.75 -4.79
CA ILE A 157 27.61 9.30 -4.61
C ILE A 157 28.98 8.60 -4.52
N ALA A 158 29.92 8.96 -5.41
CA ALA A 158 31.27 8.39 -5.42
C ALA A 158 32.04 8.69 -4.11
N ILE A 159 32.00 9.95 -3.65
CA ILE A 159 32.62 10.36 -2.38
C ILE A 159 32.03 9.58 -1.20
N ALA A 160 30.71 9.42 -1.13
CA ALA A 160 30.09 8.68 -0.04
C ALA A 160 30.50 7.20 -0.02
N LYS A 161 30.65 6.59 -1.20
CA LYS A 161 31.17 5.22 -1.37
C LYS A 161 32.63 5.10 -0.93
N GLU A 162 33.47 6.06 -1.29
CA GLU A 162 34.87 6.10 -0.88
C GLU A 162 35.03 6.28 0.64
N ASN A 163 34.20 7.14 1.24
CA ASN A 163 34.20 7.36 2.69
C ASN A 163 33.70 6.14 3.49
N ASN A 164 32.80 5.34 2.91
CA ASN A 164 32.12 4.25 3.61
C ASN A 164 32.13 2.93 2.79
N PRO A 165 33.29 2.39 2.40
CA PRO A 165 33.40 1.36 1.35
C PRO A 165 32.66 0.06 1.65
N TYR A 166 32.52 -0.30 2.93
CA TYR A 166 31.87 -1.54 3.37
C TYR A 166 30.52 -1.30 4.06
N ASN A 167 30.07 -0.04 4.16
CA ASN A 167 28.84 0.32 4.87
C ASN A 167 27.88 1.05 3.94
N SER A 168 27.15 0.27 3.12
CA SER A 168 26.14 0.80 2.20
C SER A 168 25.07 1.64 2.90
N ARG A 169 24.80 1.37 4.18
CA ARG A 169 23.82 2.12 4.96
C ARG A 169 24.31 3.54 5.27
N ASN A 170 25.57 3.69 5.65
CA ASN A 170 26.18 5.01 5.83
C ASN A 170 26.33 5.74 4.50
N GLN A 171 26.64 5.03 3.40
CA GLN A 171 26.67 5.62 2.05
C GLN A 171 25.31 6.26 1.71
N MET A 172 24.22 5.48 1.85
CA MET A 172 22.85 5.95 1.62
C MET A 172 22.52 7.14 2.52
N PHE A 173 22.74 7.01 3.83
CA PHE A 173 22.40 8.07 4.77
C PHE A 173 23.15 9.37 4.48
N GLU A 174 24.45 9.31 4.19
CA GLU A 174 25.24 10.51 3.85
C GLU A 174 24.67 11.22 2.61
N VAL A 175 24.33 10.45 1.57
CA VAL A 175 23.82 10.99 0.30
C VAL A 175 22.42 11.57 0.46
N PHE A 176 21.48 10.82 1.02
CA PHE A 176 20.09 11.26 1.11
C PHE A 176 19.86 12.30 2.22
N ASN A 177 20.64 12.28 3.31
CA ASN A 177 20.57 13.33 4.32
C ASN A 177 21.14 14.65 3.78
N PHE A 178 22.18 14.59 2.94
CA PHE A 178 22.68 15.76 2.22
C PHE A 178 21.60 16.36 1.29
N TRP A 179 20.94 15.52 0.48
CA TRP A 179 19.83 15.97 -0.37
C TRP A 179 18.69 16.56 0.46
N ARG A 180 18.32 15.91 1.57
CA ARG A 180 17.25 16.37 2.47
C ARG A 180 17.54 17.76 3.01
N GLN A 181 18.75 17.99 3.51
CA GLN A 181 19.16 19.28 4.08
C GLN A 181 19.23 20.42 3.04
N ARG A 182 19.51 20.09 1.77
CA ARG A 182 19.74 21.10 0.72
C ARG A 182 18.52 21.37 -0.15
N GLU A 183 17.78 20.34 -0.53
CA GLU A 183 16.76 20.39 -1.59
C GLU A 183 15.38 19.92 -1.15
N ALA A 184 15.27 19.29 0.02
CA ALA A 184 13.99 18.87 0.60
C ALA A 184 13.46 19.89 1.65
N LEU A 185 13.79 21.18 1.52
CA LEU A 185 13.31 22.20 2.45
C LEU A 185 11.79 22.43 2.26
N GLY A 186 10.99 21.98 3.22
CA GLY A 186 9.54 22.22 3.30
C GLY A 186 8.65 21.02 2.88
N ARG A 187 7.32 21.25 2.88
CA ARG A 187 6.23 20.23 2.77
C ARG A 187 6.11 19.49 1.42
N GLY A 188 7.21 19.30 0.68
CA GLY A 188 7.26 18.55 -0.57
C GLY A 188 8.43 17.58 -0.68
N GLY A 189 9.36 17.59 0.30
CA GLY A 189 10.53 16.71 0.33
C GLY A 189 10.15 15.23 0.31
N LEU A 190 9.30 14.82 1.24
CA LEU A 190 8.83 13.44 1.34
C LEU A 190 8.16 12.97 0.04
N ARG A 191 7.25 13.78 -0.52
CA ARG A 191 6.57 13.46 -1.79
C ARG A 191 7.54 13.25 -2.95
N LYS A 192 8.56 14.10 -3.09
CA LYS A 192 9.60 13.93 -4.12
C LYS A 192 10.40 12.65 -3.89
N PHE A 193 10.73 12.35 -2.64
CA PHE A 193 11.48 11.16 -2.26
C PHE A 193 10.72 9.87 -2.61
N ILE A 194 9.44 9.78 -2.24
CA ILE A 194 8.60 8.62 -2.55
C ILE A 194 8.43 8.43 -4.07
N LYS A 195 8.24 9.50 -4.83
CA LYS A 195 8.17 9.42 -6.30
C LYS A 195 9.46 8.90 -6.93
N ALA A 196 10.61 9.34 -6.45
CA ALA A 196 11.89 8.87 -6.96
C ALA A 196 12.12 7.38 -6.65
N ILE A 197 11.70 6.94 -5.47
CA ILE A 197 11.72 5.52 -5.09
C ILE A 197 10.83 4.70 -6.01
N ASP A 198 9.60 5.15 -6.27
CA ASP A 198 8.65 4.48 -7.16
C ASP A 198 9.18 4.34 -8.59
N SER A 199 9.65 5.44 -9.17
CA SER A 199 10.27 5.47 -10.51
C SER A 199 11.44 4.49 -10.64
N CYS A 200 12.12 4.21 -9.53
CA CYS A 200 13.29 3.32 -9.48
C CYS A 200 13.00 1.98 -8.79
N SER A 201 11.74 1.66 -8.48
CA SER A 201 11.34 0.51 -7.63
C SER A 201 11.88 -0.83 -8.13
N VAL A 202 11.93 -0.99 -9.46
CA VAL A 202 12.52 -2.16 -10.15
C VAL A 202 14.01 -2.34 -9.83
N HIS A 203 14.72 -1.25 -9.52
CA HIS A 203 16.15 -1.25 -9.25
C HIS A 203 16.49 -1.29 -7.77
N CYS A 204 15.67 -0.71 -6.89
CA CYS A 204 15.98 -0.55 -5.46
C CYS A 204 15.39 -1.63 -4.52
N ASN A 205 14.61 -2.59 -5.06
CA ASN A 205 14.01 -3.71 -4.33
C ASN A 205 13.33 -3.28 -3.02
N ILE A 206 12.59 -2.18 -3.08
CA ILE A 206 11.86 -1.60 -1.95
C ILE A 206 10.44 -2.12 -1.96
N ASP A 207 9.95 -2.50 -0.77
CA ASP A 207 8.55 -2.79 -0.51
C ASP A 207 7.83 -1.49 -0.09
N MET A 208 6.94 -1.00 -0.96
CA MET A 208 6.18 0.24 -0.73
C MET A 208 5.26 0.15 0.49
N LYS A 209 4.82 -1.04 0.92
CA LYS A 209 4.03 -1.19 2.14
C LYS A 209 4.86 -0.91 3.39
N LYS A 210 6.14 -1.28 3.40
CA LYS A 210 7.05 -0.96 4.51
C LYS A 210 7.34 0.53 4.61
N ILE A 211 7.24 1.25 3.49
CA ILE A 211 7.34 2.72 3.50
C ILE A 211 6.13 3.35 4.20
N LEU A 212 4.91 2.85 3.96
CA LEU A 212 3.71 3.28 4.70
C LEU A 212 3.89 3.08 6.21
N GLU A 213 4.35 1.91 6.63
CA GLU A 213 4.63 1.61 8.04
C GLU A 213 5.67 2.58 8.65
N CYS A 214 6.63 3.06 7.86
CA CYS A 214 7.60 4.06 8.32
C CYS A 214 6.99 5.44 8.57
N ILE A 215 5.99 5.80 7.77
CA ILE A 215 5.32 7.10 7.74
C ILE A 215 4.25 7.18 8.84
N GLU A 216 3.47 6.11 9.04
CA GLU A 216 2.43 6.03 10.06
C GLU A 216 2.99 5.95 11.49
N GLY A 217 4.29 5.63 11.63
CA GLY A 217 5.00 5.54 12.91
C GLY A 217 4.99 4.11 13.49
N PRO A 218 5.78 3.83 14.55
CA PRO A 218 5.56 2.64 15.37
C PRO A 218 4.24 2.71 16.13
#